data_AF-A0A3L7MRS7-F1
#
_entry.id   AF-A0A3L7MRS7-F1
#
_cell.length_a   1.000
_cell.length_b   1.000
_cell.length_c   1.000
_cell.angle_alpha   90.00
_cell.angle_beta   90.00
_cell.angle_gamma   90.00
#
_symmetry.space_group_name_H-M   'P 1'
#
loop_
_entity.id
_entity.type
_entity.pdbx_description
1 polymer ?
#
loop_
_entity_poly.entity_id
_entity_poly.type
_entity_poly.pdbx_seq_one_letter_code
_entity_poly.pdbx_strand_id
1 'polypeptide(L)'
;MRKHNLFKALSFTAAIAVALVISGCAATMTYPEYPGAPKADPSLQPMPNLMADALKFAHQRTAPEQELVYNLPPTTPVQVWTGVGKRLGIGRPMTAGDTHVWSVRQVRLSGARAEVDVVYPTDGIYQLATVHFVGSTAQPYYPTMLQFWLVPVDAPTCNTPLAVVQQAKPAQQ
;
A
#
# COMPACT_ATOMS: atom_id res chain seq x y z
N MET A 1 -45.74 -50.75 -29.65
CA MET A 1 -44.69 -50.01 -30.41
C MET A 1 -44.56 -48.63 -29.76
N ARG A 2 -43.70 -48.42 -28.75
CA ARG A 2 -42.23 -48.27 -28.71
C ARG A 2 -41.72 -46.92 -29.29
N LYS A 3 -41.59 -45.94 -28.38
CA LYS A 3 -40.49 -44.96 -28.19
C LYS A 3 -40.23 -43.90 -29.27
N HIS A 4 -40.86 -42.74 -29.15
CA HIS A 4 -40.40 -41.43 -29.63
C HIS A 4 -41.10 -40.41 -28.71
N ASN A 5 -40.52 -39.57 -27.85
CA ASN A 5 -39.35 -38.71 -27.97
C ASN A 5 -38.97 -38.21 -26.55
N LEU A 6 -38.14 -38.95 -25.81
CA LEU A 6 -37.71 -38.55 -24.46
C LEU A 6 -36.19 -38.35 -24.37
N PHE A 7 -35.56 -37.91 -25.46
CA PHE A 7 -34.08 -37.83 -25.55
C PHE A 7 -33.53 -36.50 -26.07
N LYS A 8 -34.35 -35.44 -26.17
CA LYS A 8 -33.87 -34.10 -26.57
C LYS A 8 -33.93 -33.02 -25.50
N ALA A 9 -34.40 -33.34 -24.29
CA ALA A 9 -34.51 -32.38 -23.19
C ALA A 9 -33.38 -32.50 -22.14
N LEU A 10 -32.37 -33.36 -22.37
CA LEU A 10 -31.33 -33.66 -21.38
C LEU A 10 -29.94 -33.13 -21.72
N SER A 11 -29.80 -32.26 -22.73
CA SER A 11 -28.48 -31.88 -23.28
C SER A 11 -28.11 -30.40 -23.15
N PHE A 12 -28.93 -29.56 -22.50
CA PHE A 12 -28.58 -28.14 -22.29
C PHE A 12 -28.27 -27.76 -20.83
N THR A 13 -28.54 -28.63 -19.86
CA THR A 13 -28.33 -28.30 -18.43
C THR A 13 -26.95 -28.68 -17.90
N ALA A 14 -26.15 -29.43 -18.66
CA ALA A 14 -24.83 -29.90 -18.22
C ALA A 14 -23.66 -28.95 -18.55
N ALA A 15 -23.89 -27.86 -19.30
CA ALA A 15 -22.83 -26.96 -19.74
C ALA A 15 -22.54 -25.78 -18.78
N ILE A 16 -23.31 -25.59 -17.71
CA ILE A 16 -23.20 -24.42 -16.82
C ILE A 16 -22.38 -24.71 -15.54
N ALA A 17 -22.10 -25.98 -15.22
CA ALA A 17 -21.50 -26.36 -13.93
C ALA A 17 -19.96 -26.24 -13.85
N VAL A 18 -19.24 -25.91 -14.93
CA VAL A 18 -17.76 -25.92 -14.95
C VAL A 18 -17.13 -24.52 -14.79
N ALA A 19 -17.90 -23.43 -14.80
CA ALA A 19 -17.35 -22.08 -14.79
C ALA A 19 -17.04 -21.48 -13.39
N LEU A 20 -17.20 -22.23 -12.28
CA LEU A 20 -17.17 -21.66 -10.93
C LEU A 20 -15.91 -21.97 -10.08
N VAL A 21 -14.82 -22.48 -10.64
CA VAL A 21 -13.65 -22.91 -9.82
C VAL A 21 -12.34 -22.14 -10.09
N ILE A 22 -12.41 -20.93 -10.67
CA ILE A 22 -11.23 -20.05 -10.73
C ILE A 22 -11.40 -18.86 -9.78
N SER A 23 -11.85 -19.11 -8.54
CA SER A 23 -11.61 -18.21 -7.41
C SER A 23 -10.19 -18.44 -6.86
N GLY A 24 -9.17 -18.32 -7.74
CA GLY A 24 -7.80 -18.24 -7.28
C GLY A 24 -7.68 -17.00 -6.40
N CYS A 25 -7.17 -17.13 -5.17
CA CYS A 25 -6.73 -15.98 -4.39
C CYS A 25 -5.84 -15.13 -5.31
N ALA A 26 -6.24 -13.88 -5.58
CA ALA A 26 -5.40 -12.99 -6.36
C ALA A 26 -4.03 -12.93 -5.69
N ALA A 27 -2.97 -13.27 -6.44
CA ALA A 27 -1.62 -13.29 -5.92
C ALA A 27 -1.32 -11.91 -5.31
N THR A 28 -0.99 -11.89 -4.02
CA THR A 28 -0.70 -10.65 -3.31
C THR A 28 0.79 -10.38 -3.43
N MET A 29 1.15 -9.33 -4.17
CA MET A 29 2.54 -8.87 -4.24
C MET A 29 2.80 -7.90 -3.08
N THR A 30 4.02 -7.92 -2.54
CA THR A 30 4.36 -7.06 -1.41
C THR A 30 5.68 -6.33 -1.59
N TYR A 31 5.77 -5.16 -0.96
CA TYR A 31 7.01 -4.40 -0.84
C TYR A 31 7.12 -3.74 0.55
N PRO A 32 8.23 -3.95 1.28
CA PRO A 32 9.19 -5.02 1.07
C PRO A 32 8.50 -6.40 1.12
N GLU A 33 9.11 -7.39 0.47
CA GLU A 33 8.60 -8.76 0.51
C GLU A 33 8.60 -9.33 1.94
N TYR A 34 7.51 -10.00 2.34
CA TYR A 34 7.56 -10.91 3.48
C TYR A 34 7.98 -12.31 3.02
N PRO A 35 8.49 -13.19 3.91
CA PRO A 35 8.93 -14.52 3.51
C PRO A 35 7.86 -15.32 2.75
N GLY A 36 8.18 -15.73 1.52
CA GLY A 36 7.29 -16.48 0.64
C GLY A 36 6.35 -15.63 -0.23
N ALA A 37 6.36 -14.30 -0.10
CA ALA A 37 5.56 -13.41 -0.94
C ALA A 37 6.24 -13.11 -2.28
N PRO A 38 5.47 -12.98 -3.39
CA PRO A 38 5.97 -12.33 -4.59
C PRO A 38 6.43 -10.91 -4.31
N LYS A 39 7.61 -10.57 -4.82
CA LYS A 39 8.20 -9.23 -4.71
C LYS A 39 7.53 -8.25 -5.66
N ALA A 40 7.04 -7.12 -5.14
CA ALA A 40 6.64 -5.97 -5.94
C ALA A 40 7.82 -5.02 -6.16
N ASP A 41 7.94 -4.45 -7.37
CA ASP A 41 8.86 -3.34 -7.63
C ASP A 41 8.22 -2.04 -7.11
N PRO A 42 8.82 -1.34 -6.13
CA PRO A 42 8.27 -0.10 -5.57
C PRO A 42 8.23 1.04 -6.57
N SER A 43 8.96 0.95 -7.69
CA SER A 43 9.03 1.99 -8.72
C SER A 43 7.86 1.93 -9.70
N LEU A 44 7.18 0.78 -9.79
CA LEU A 44 6.07 0.59 -10.72
C LEU A 44 4.75 1.06 -10.13
N GLN A 45 3.93 1.71 -10.96
CA GLN A 45 2.57 2.07 -10.56
C GLN A 45 1.74 0.81 -10.25
N PRO A 46 0.89 0.82 -9.22
CA PRO A 46 0.49 1.98 -8.39
C PRO A 46 1.34 2.21 -7.12
N MET A 47 2.48 1.53 -6.95
CA MET A 47 3.19 1.45 -5.66
C MET A 47 3.59 2.81 -5.06
N PRO A 48 4.24 3.74 -5.80
CA PRO A 48 4.56 5.05 -5.24
C PRO A 48 3.31 5.85 -4.83
N ASN A 49 2.21 5.68 -5.58
CA ASN A 49 0.97 6.39 -5.30
C ASN A 49 0.32 5.87 -4.01
N LEU A 50 0.30 4.55 -3.84
CA LEU A 50 -0.20 3.90 -2.62
C LEU A 50 0.57 4.37 -1.38
N MET A 51 1.91 4.44 -1.45
CA MET A 51 2.74 4.93 -0.35
C MET A 51 2.38 6.36 0.04
N ALA A 52 2.35 7.27 -0.94
CA ALA A 52 2.03 8.68 -0.69
C ALA A 52 0.61 8.86 -0.14
N ASP A 53 -0.38 8.23 -0.76
CA ASP A 53 -1.78 8.38 -0.37
C ASP A 53 -2.04 7.78 1.01
N ALA A 54 -1.36 6.68 1.36
CA ALA A 54 -1.46 6.08 2.68
C ALA A 54 -0.89 6.99 3.77
N LEU A 55 0.31 7.55 3.54
CA LEU A 55 0.94 8.51 4.46
C LEU A 55 0.03 9.72 4.70
N LYS A 56 -0.49 10.32 3.63
CA LYS A 56 -1.43 11.45 3.72
C LYS A 56 -2.71 11.08 4.46
N PHE A 57 -3.33 9.95 4.11
CA PHE A 57 -4.59 9.52 4.69
C PHE A 57 -4.48 9.17 6.18
N ALA A 58 -3.37 8.54 6.58
CA ALA A 58 -3.06 8.21 7.97
C ALA A 58 -2.75 9.48 8.78
N HIS A 59 -1.88 10.36 8.27
CA HIS A 59 -1.53 11.63 8.93
C HIS A 59 -2.76 12.50 9.20
N GLN A 60 -3.62 12.69 8.21
CA GLN A 60 -4.85 13.47 8.35
C GLN A 60 -5.81 12.96 9.44
N ARG A 61 -5.71 11.67 9.81
CA ARG A 61 -6.57 11.03 10.82
C ARG A 61 -5.92 10.88 12.18
N THR A 62 -4.60 11.06 12.26
CA THR A 62 -3.83 10.82 13.48
C THR A 62 -3.27 12.10 14.06
N ALA A 63 -2.76 13.02 13.22
CA ALA A 63 -2.25 14.32 13.66
C ALA A 63 -2.25 15.36 12.53
N PRO A 64 -3.42 15.80 12.02
CA PRO A 64 -3.50 16.71 10.87
C PRO A 64 -2.81 18.07 11.09
N GLU A 65 -2.71 18.52 12.35
CA GLU A 65 -2.11 19.81 12.72
C GLU A 65 -0.57 19.75 12.88
N GLN A 66 0.02 18.56 12.80
CA GLN A 66 1.47 18.37 12.92
C GLN A 66 2.13 18.32 11.53
N GLU A 67 3.42 18.65 11.46
CA GLU A 67 4.21 18.44 10.25
C GLU A 67 4.21 16.94 9.87
N LEU A 68 3.92 16.63 8.61
CA LEU A 68 4.11 15.27 8.09
C LEU A 68 5.59 15.03 7.80
N VAL A 69 6.30 14.44 8.76
CA VAL A 69 7.62 13.85 8.51
C VAL A 69 7.42 12.40 8.07
N TYR A 70 7.84 12.05 6.86
CA TYR A 70 7.58 10.73 6.31
C TYR A 70 8.84 9.90 6.08
N ASN A 71 8.71 8.59 6.23
CA ASN A 71 9.74 7.62 5.93
C ASN A 71 9.19 6.50 5.03
N LEU A 72 10.03 5.95 4.15
CA LEU A 72 9.68 4.84 3.27
C LEU A 72 10.44 3.58 3.68
N PRO A 73 10.03 2.40 3.19
CA PRO A 73 10.73 1.17 3.53
C PRO A 73 12.22 1.22 3.16
N PRO A 74 13.07 0.47 3.87
CA PRO A 74 14.47 0.34 3.51
C PRO A 74 14.65 -0.05 2.05
N THR A 75 15.77 0.38 1.46
CA THR A 75 16.12 0.14 0.04
C THR A 75 15.13 0.70 -0.98
N THR A 76 14.21 1.59 -0.59
CA THR A 76 13.34 2.31 -1.54
C THR A 76 14.21 3.18 -2.47
N PRO A 77 14.10 3.04 -3.80
CA PRO A 77 14.91 3.81 -4.74
C PRO A 77 14.69 5.32 -4.63
N VAL A 78 15.73 6.11 -4.90
CA VAL A 78 15.69 7.59 -4.82
C VAL A 78 14.54 8.18 -5.65
N GLN A 79 14.29 7.67 -6.85
CA GLN A 79 13.20 8.14 -7.70
C GLN A 79 11.81 7.93 -7.08
N VAL A 80 11.64 6.88 -6.27
CA VAL A 80 10.38 6.61 -5.56
C VAL A 80 10.19 7.62 -4.44
N TRP A 81 11.25 7.92 -3.68
CA TRP A 81 11.22 9.00 -2.68
C TRP A 81 10.81 10.34 -3.30
N THR A 82 11.43 10.73 -4.40
CA THR A 82 11.07 11.97 -5.12
C THR A 82 9.62 11.95 -5.60
N GLY A 83 9.17 10.82 -6.17
CA GLY A 83 7.79 10.64 -6.63
C GLY A 83 6.75 10.72 -5.51
N VAL A 84 7.02 10.07 -4.38
CA VAL A 84 6.18 10.12 -3.18
C VAL A 84 6.11 11.54 -2.63
N GLY A 85 7.25 12.20 -2.45
CA GLY A 85 7.29 13.59 -1.95
C GLY A 85 6.51 14.56 -2.84
N LYS A 86 6.69 14.45 -4.16
CA LYS A 86 5.94 15.26 -5.14
C LYS A 86 4.43 15.00 -5.05
N ARG A 87 4.01 13.74 -4.89
CA ARG A 87 2.58 13.37 -4.81
C ARG A 87 1.95 13.80 -3.48
N LEU A 88 2.67 13.66 -2.37
CA LEU A 88 2.22 14.14 -1.07
C LEU A 88 1.89 15.62 -1.13
N GLY A 89 2.80 16.42 -1.71
CA GLY A 89 2.67 17.88 -1.81
C GLY A 89 2.69 18.60 -0.46
N ILE A 90 2.85 17.85 0.63
CA ILE A 90 2.95 18.31 2.01
C ILE A 90 4.02 17.49 2.72
N GLY A 91 4.57 18.05 3.81
CA GLY A 91 5.55 17.36 4.63
C GLY A 91 6.93 17.24 4.00
N ARG A 92 7.81 16.50 4.68
CA ARG A 92 9.21 16.30 4.28
C ARG A 92 9.72 14.89 4.59
N PRO A 93 10.75 14.41 3.87
CA PRO A 93 11.44 13.17 4.23
C PRO A 93 12.01 13.23 5.66
N MET A 94 12.04 12.08 6.32
CA MET A 94 12.68 11.90 7.62
C MET A 94 14.18 12.22 7.55
N THR A 95 14.70 12.84 8.60
CA THR A 95 16.11 13.10 8.84
C THR A 95 16.53 12.50 10.19
N ALA A 96 17.84 12.37 10.41
CA ALA A 96 18.34 11.85 11.69
C ALA A 96 17.94 12.79 12.84
N GLY A 97 17.33 12.24 13.88
CA GLY A 97 16.84 12.99 15.05
C GLY A 97 15.34 13.30 15.04
N ASP A 98 14.64 13.07 13.92
CA ASP A 98 13.18 13.20 13.89
C ASP A 98 12.50 12.12 14.76
N THR A 99 11.53 12.53 15.57
CA THR A 99 10.85 11.67 16.56
C THR A 99 9.33 11.56 16.36
N HIS A 100 8.76 12.31 15.41
CA HIS A 100 7.34 12.28 15.07
C HIS A 100 7.21 11.97 13.58
N VAL A 101 7.14 10.68 13.22
CA VAL A 101 7.33 10.21 11.84
C VAL A 101 6.26 9.21 11.44
N TRP A 102 5.67 9.41 10.26
CA TRP A 102 4.82 8.42 9.61
C TRP A 102 5.66 7.60 8.64
N SER A 103 5.83 6.31 8.92
CA SER A 103 6.68 5.41 8.13
C SER A 103 5.85 4.35 7.43
N VAL A 104 5.96 4.26 6.11
CA VAL A 104 5.44 3.08 5.40
C VAL A 104 6.29 1.87 5.81
N ARG A 105 5.63 0.82 6.30
CA ARG A 105 6.26 -0.43 6.70
C ARG A 105 6.17 -1.47 5.60
N GLN A 106 4.98 -1.63 5.01
CA GLN A 106 4.74 -2.57 3.92
C GLN A 106 3.57 -2.11 3.06
N VAL A 107 3.66 -2.36 1.76
CA VAL A 107 2.58 -2.25 0.78
C VAL A 107 2.22 -3.65 0.32
N ARG A 108 0.93 -3.95 0.26
CA ARG A 108 0.36 -5.21 -0.26
C ARG A 108 -0.62 -4.88 -1.37
N LEU A 109 -0.46 -5.53 -2.52
CA LEU A 109 -1.28 -5.31 -3.70
C LEU A 109 -1.89 -6.63 -4.17
N SER A 110 -3.22 -6.68 -4.24
CA SER A 110 -3.98 -7.87 -4.64
C SER A 110 -5.12 -7.49 -5.59
N GLY A 111 -4.80 -7.38 -6.89
CA GLY A 111 -5.76 -7.18 -7.97
C GLY A 111 -6.50 -5.84 -7.93
N ALA A 112 -7.63 -5.79 -7.21
CA ALA A 112 -8.48 -4.61 -7.03
C ALA A 112 -8.41 -4.01 -5.62
N ARG A 113 -7.58 -4.59 -4.75
CA ARG A 113 -7.37 -4.16 -3.37
C ARG A 113 -5.90 -3.88 -3.14
N ALA A 114 -5.62 -2.90 -2.30
CA ALA A 114 -4.29 -2.70 -1.76
C ALA A 114 -4.37 -2.33 -0.28
N GLU A 115 -3.31 -2.62 0.44
CA GLU A 115 -3.16 -2.28 1.84
C GLU A 115 -1.78 -1.67 2.04
N VAL A 116 -1.70 -0.64 2.87
CA VAL A 116 -0.43 -0.03 3.25
C VAL A 116 -0.37 0.07 4.75
N ASP A 117 0.62 -0.59 5.33
CA ASP A 117 0.95 -0.46 6.74
C ASP A 117 1.74 0.81 6.97
N VAL A 118 1.24 1.66 7.86
CA VAL A 118 1.87 2.91 8.29
C VAL A 118 2.11 2.83 9.78
N VAL A 119 3.37 2.96 10.18
CA VAL A 119 3.77 3.19 11.55
C VAL A 119 3.62 4.68 11.85
N TYR A 120 2.95 5.04 12.94
CA TYR A 120 2.67 6.44 13.30
C TYR A 120 2.92 6.69 14.80
N PRO A 121 3.29 7.92 15.19
CA PRO A 121 3.49 8.28 16.58
C PRO A 121 2.15 8.56 17.28
N THR A 122 2.01 8.10 18.51
CA THR A 122 0.86 8.42 19.38
C THR A 122 1.27 8.28 20.84
N ASP A 123 0.97 9.28 21.67
CA ASP A 123 1.21 9.27 23.12
C ASP A 123 2.61 8.78 23.55
N GLY A 124 3.65 9.20 22.82
CA GLY A 124 5.04 8.85 23.11
C GLY A 124 5.48 7.44 22.69
N ILE A 125 4.60 6.66 22.06
CA ILE A 125 4.92 5.37 21.45
C ILE A 125 4.63 5.39 19.95
N TYR A 126 5.07 4.35 19.25
CA TYR A 126 4.68 4.11 17.86
C TYR A 126 3.69 2.96 17.79
N GLN A 127 2.67 3.11 16.94
CA GLN A 127 1.67 2.09 16.66
C GLN A 127 1.58 1.82 15.16
N LEU A 128 0.96 0.70 14.81
CA LEU A 128 0.71 0.30 13.43
C LEU A 128 -0.73 0.63 13.04
N ALA A 129 -0.93 1.21 11.87
CA ALA A 129 -2.22 1.27 11.21
C ALA A 129 -2.11 0.71 9.79
N THR A 130 -3.20 0.16 9.27
CA THR A 130 -3.30 -0.28 7.88
C THR A 130 -4.30 0.60 7.15
N VAL A 131 -3.85 1.26 6.08
CA VAL A 131 -4.71 1.96 5.14
C VAL A 131 -5.16 0.97 4.07
N HIS A 132 -6.46 0.78 3.94
CA HIS A 132 -7.08 -0.05 2.91
C HIS A 132 -7.44 0.78 1.70
N PHE A 133 -7.25 0.22 0.53
CA PHE A 133 -7.54 0.84 -0.76
C PHE A 133 -8.40 -0.08 -1.63
N VAL A 134 -9.23 0.56 -2.45
CA VAL A 134 -9.92 -0.09 -3.57
C VAL A 134 -9.49 0.62 -4.86
N GLY A 135 -9.26 -0.16 -5.92
CA GLY A 135 -8.82 0.35 -7.20
C GLY A 135 -8.77 -0.76 -8.25
N SER A 136 -8.09 -0.53 -9.36
CA SER A 136 -7.79 -1.57 -10.36
C SER A 136 -6.64 -1.11 -11.26
N THR A 137 -6.30 -1.91 -12.28
CA THR A 137 -5.39 -1.46 -13.35
C THR A 137 -6.00 -0.35 -14.21
N ALA A 138 -7.33 -0.26 -14.29
CA ALA A 138 -8.06 0.72 -15.10
C ALA A 138 -8.52 1.96 -14.31
N GLN A 139 -8.46 1.92 -12.98
CA GLN A 139 -8.95 2.98 -12.10
C GLN A 139 -7.94 3.25 -10.97
N PRO A 140 -7.63 4.52 -10.67
CA PRO A 140 -6.75 4.86 -9.57
C PRO A 140 -7.20 4.22 -8.25
N TYR A 141 -6.24 3.80 -7.44
CA TYR A 141 -6.51 3.36 -6.08
C TYR A 141 -6.87 4.57 -5.22
N TYR A 142 -7.89 4.42 -4.38
CA TYR A 142 -8.26 5.42 -3.38
C TYR A 142 -8.40 4.77 -2.00
N PRO A 143 -7.99 5.46 -0.93
CA PRO A 143 -8.08 4.93 0.42
C PRO A 143 -9.54 4.89 0.88
N THR A 144 -9.95 3.79 1.49
CA THR A 144 -11.33 3.55 1.95
C THR A 144 -11.45 3.46 3.47
N MET A 145 -10.41 2.98 4.16
CA MET A 145 -10.43 2.75 5.59
C MET A 145 -9.05 2.88 6.21
N LEU A 146 -8.98 3.40 7.42
CA LEU A 146 -7.79 3.34 8.28
C LEU A 146 -8.12 2.40 9.44
N GLN A 147 -7.42 1.28 9.53
CA GLN A 147 -7.55 0.31 10.60
C GLN A 147 -6.40 0.46 11.58
N PHE A 148 -6.71 0.72 12.84
CA PHE A 148 -5.70 0.82 13.90
C PHE A 148 -5.40 -0.55 14.51
N TRP A 149 -4.12 -0.81 14.76
CA TRP A 149 -3.66 -1.96 15.53
C TRP A 149 -3.08 -1.44 16.84
N LEU A 150 -3.65 -1.85 17.97
CA LEU A 150 -3.16 -1.50 19.31
C LEU A 150 -1.90 -2.31 19.68
N VAL A 151 -0.92 -2.29 18.79
CA VAL A 151 0.34 -3.03 18.91
C VAL A 151 1.45 -2.00 18.90
N PRO A 152 2.15 -1.80 20.04
CA PRO A 152 3.36 -1.01 20.08
C PRO A 152 4.40 -1.59 19.12
N VAL A 153 5.06 -0.73 18.37
CA VAL A 153 6.16 -1.09 17.47
C VAL A 153 7.36 -0.21 17.75
N ASP A 154 8.54 -0.65 17.32
CA ASP A 154 9.76 0.15 17.45
C ASP A 154 9.65 1.43 16.63
N ALA A 155 10.35 2.47 17.09
CA ALA A 155 10.49 3.72 16.35
C ALA A 155 11.11 3.46 14.97
N PRO A 156 10.58 4.06 13.89
CA PRO A 156 11.16 3.91 12.56
C PRO A 156 12.61 4.39 12.53
N THR A 157 13.49 3.61 11.89
CA THR A 157 14.83 4.07 11.55
C THR A 157 14.78 4.95 10.31
N CYS A 158 15.58 6.02 10.27
CA CYS A 158 15.68 6.89 9.11
C CYS A 158 16.24 6.13 7.89
N ASN A 159 15.41 5.95 6.87
CA ASN A 159 15.79 5.26 5.63
C ASN A 159 16.01 6.23 4.46
N THR A 160 15.86 7.54 4.69
CA THR A 160 15.95 8.56 3.65
C THR A 160 17.35 8.55 3.02
N PRO A 161 17.48 8.34 1.69
CA PRO A 161 18.76 8.40 1.02
C PRO A 161 19.40 9.78 1.13
N LEU A 162 20.73 9.84 1.25
CA LEU A 162 21.48 11.10 1.32
C LEU A 162 21.16 12.07 0.17
N ALA A 163 20.98 11.54 -1.05
CA ALA A 163 20.61 12.35 -2.22
C ALA A 163 19.26 13.06 -2.03
N VAL A 164 18.30 12.42 -1.36
CA VAL A 164 16.98 13.02 -1.06
C VAL A 164 17.11 14.09 0.02
N VAL A 165 17.92 13.86 1.06
CA VAL A 165 18.20 14.85 2.10
C VAL A 165 18.87 16.10 1.51
N GLN A 166 19.81 15.91 0.59
CA GLN A 166 20.51 17.01 -0.09
C GLN A 166 19.59 17.84 -0.99
N GLN A 167 18.63 17.21 -1.66
CA GLN A 167 17.60 17.90 -2.46
C GLN A 167 16.62 18.71 -1.60
N ALA A 168 16.38 18.28 -0.36
CA ALA A 168 15.46 18.94 0.56
C ALA A 168 16.09 20.13 1.31
N LYS A 169 17.43 20.22 1.38
CA LYS A 169 18.09 21.40 1.94
C LYS A 169 18.00 22.56 0.93
N PRO A 170 17.56 23.76 1.35
CA PRO A 170 17.67 24.93 0.48
C PRO A 170 19.14 25.15 0.13
N ALA A 171 19.43 25.49 -1.13
CA ALA A 171 20.77 25.86 -1.56
C ALA A 171 21.24 27.01 -0.65
N GLN A 172 22.27 26.78 0.16
CA GLN A 172 22.93 27.85 0.89
C GLN A 172 23.56 28.77 -0.16
N GLN A 173 22.90 29.91 -0.41
CA GLN A 173 23.50 31.08 -1.05
C GLN A 173 24.01 32.02 0.04
#